data_AF-A0A7X3XYN0-F1
#
_entry.id   AF-A0A7X3XYN0-F1
#
_cell.length_a   1.000
_cell.length_b   1.000
_cell.length_c   1.000
_cell.angle_alpha   90.00
_cell.angle_beta   90.00
_cell.angle_gamma   90.00
#
_symmetry.space_group_name_H-M   'P 1'
#
loop_
_entity.id
_entity.type
_entity.pdbx_description
1 polymer ?
#
loop_
_entity_poly.entity_id
_entity_poly.type
_entity_poly.pdbx_seq_one_letter_code
_entity_poly.pdbx_strand_id
1 'polypeptide(L)'
;MRLVFLGAPGVGKGTQAEMAAAKLVIPKISTGDLLRTGVAKKTPLGLEAQQYMTRGELVPDNVVIGLVAEKIASSECERGFILDGFPRTILQADALSGILQNQESALDRVIYFVIHREEVVKRLSGRRSCSACSAVYHVDYVPPKQEGRCDECGAALVQRSDDKRETVESRLMVYEEQTAPLIDYYQEKNVLAELDGTGPVEEVQERLLTLLSGA
;
A
#
# COMPACT_ATOMS: atom_id res chain seq x y z
N MET A 1 3.98 -5.83 16.30
CA MET A 1 3.10 -4.72 15.84
C MET A 1 2.53 -5.06 14.46
N ARG A 2 1.21 -5.12 14.33
CA ARG A 2 0.46 -5.53 13.13
C ARG A 2 -0.37 -4.34 12.68
N LEU A 3 0.06 -3.73 11.58
CA LEU A 3 -0.47 -2.46 11.09
C LEU A 3 -1.14 -2.63 9.72
N VAL A 4 -2.18 -1.84 9.48
CA VAL A 4 -2.76 -1.63 8.14
C VAL A 4 -2.59 -0.17 7.77
N PHE A 5 -2.09 0.11 6.57
CA PHE A 5 -2.05 1.47 6.03
C PHE A 5 -3.20 1.65 5.03
N LEU A 6 -4.12 2.54 5.37
CA LEU A 6 -5.35 2.83 4.64
C LEU A 6 -5.27 4.21 3.98
N GLY A 7 -5.91 4.38 2.82
CA GLY A 7 -6.02 5.68 2.14
C GLY A 7 -6.00 5.55 0.64
N ALA A 8 -6.31 6.64 -0.06
CA ALA A 8 -6.40 6.67 -1.52
C ALA A 8 -5.08 6.25 -2.20
N PRO A 9 -5.11 5.81 -3.47
CA PRO A 9 -3.90 5.70 -4.28
C PRO A 9 -3.07 6.99 -4.23
N GLY A 10 -1.74 6.90 -4.19
CA GLY A 10 -0.88 8.10 -4.29
C GLY A 10 -0.68 8.89 -3.00
N VAL A 11 -1.37 8.55 -1.90
CA VAL A 11 -1.22 9.30 -0.63
C VAL A 11 0.10 9.08 0.12
N GLY A 12 1.01 8.26 -0.40
CA GLY A 12 2.33 8.02 0.20
C GLY A 12 2.44 6.79 1.12
N LYS A 13 1.38 5.97 1.24
CA LYS A 13 1.38 4.73 2.05
C LYS A 13 2.63 3.87 1.86
N GLY A 14 2.94 3.52 0.61
CA GLY A 14 4.05 2.61 0.31
C GLY A 14 5.42 3.16 0.73
N THR A 15 5.63 4.47 0.64
CA THR A 15 6.85 5.16 1.08
C THR A 15 6.97 5.11 2.61
N GLN A 16 5.90 5.51 3.29
CA GLN A 16 5.84 5.54 4.75
C GLN A 16 5.90 4.13 5.34
N ALA A 17 5.29 3.15 4.68
CA ALA A 17 5.35 1.74 5.08
C ALA A 17 6.77 1.18 4.96
N GLU A 18 7.54 1.57 3.95
CA GLU A 18 8.95 1.17 3.80
C GLU A 18 9.80 1.69 4.96
N MET A 19 9.66 2.98 5.25
CA MET A 19 10.41 3.64 6.32
C MET A 19 10.02 3.11 7.71
N ALA A 20 8.72 2.94 7.97
CA ALA A 20 8.23 2.36 9.22
C ALA A 20 8.63 0.88 9.38
N ALA A 21 8.55 0.07 8.32
CA ALA A 21 8.98 -1.33 8.34
C ALA A 21 10.46 -1.45 8.72
N ALA A 22 11.33 -0.62 8.14
CA ALA A 22 12.75 -0.58 8.47
C ALA A 22 12.99 -0.15 9.94
N LYS A 23 12.25 0.86 10.43
CA LYS A 23 12.39 1.37 11.80
C LYS A 23 11.89 0.38 12.86
N LEU A 24 10.78 -0.31 12.58
CA LEU A 24 10.13 -1.26 13.49
C LEU A 24 10.68 -2.69 13.34
N VAL A 25 11.50 -2.94 12.32
CA VAL A 25 12.10 -4.24 12.00
C VAL A 25 11.00 -5.31 11.83
N ILE A 26 9.97 -4.98 11.04
CA ILE A 26 8.86 -5.86 10.67
C ILE A 26 8.66 -5.83 9.15
N PRO A 27 8.21 -6.92 8.51
CA PRO A 27 8.01 -6.96 7.07
C PRO A 27 6.86 -6.04 6.61
N LYS A 28 7.06 -5.41 5.45
CA LYS A 28 6.00 -4.77 4.67
C LYS A 28 5.43 -5.78 3.68
N ILE A 29 4.11 -5.93 3.68
CA ILE A 29 3.36 -6.76 2.75
C ILE A 29 2.53 -5.82 1.86
N SER A 30 3.01 -5.55 0.65
CA SER A 30 2.28 -4.76 -0.34
C SER A 30 1.62 -5.65 -1.38
N THR A 31 0.30 -5.75 -1.37
CA THR A 31 -0.44 -6.55 -2.36
C THR A 31 -0.20 -6.04 -3.78
N GLY A 32 -0.07 -4.72 -3.95
CA GLY A 32 0.26 -4.13 -5.24
C GLY A 32 1.62 -4.60 -5.76
N ASP A 33 2.64 -4.67 -4.91
CA ASP A 33 3.98 -5.11 -5.32
C ASP A 33 4.04 -6.62 -5.58
N LEU A 34 3.34 -7.42 -4.77
CA LEU A 34 3.20 -8.86 -5.01
C LEU A 34 2.53 -9.16 -6.36
N LEU A 35 1.43 -8.46 -6.67
CA LEU A 35 0.73 -8.60 -7.95
C LEU A 35 1.60 -8.12 -9.12
N ARG A 36 2.26 -6.95 -9.02
CA ARG A 36 3.19 -6.46 -10.05
C ARG A 36 4.37 -7.41 -10.29
N THR A 37 4.89 -8.04 -9.23
CA THR A 37 5.94 -9.05 -9.34
C THR A 37 5.44 -10.27 -10.10
N GLY A 38 4.21 -10.72 -9.84
CA GLY A 38 3.54 -11.77 -10.61
C GLY A 38 3.42 -11.42 -12.10
N VAL A 39 3.01 -10.18 -12.40
CA VAL A 39 2.92 -9.66 -13.79
C VAL A 39 4.29 -9.71 -14.47
N ALA A 40 5.34 -9.19 -13.81
CA ALA A 40 6.69 -9.15 -14.36
C ALA A 40 7.24 -10.57 -14.63
N LYS A 41 6.95 -11.52 -13.73
CA LYS A 41 7.31 -12.93 -13.87
C LYS A 41 6.38 -13.72 -14.80
N LYS A 42 5.33 -13.09 -15.35
CA LYS A 42 4.30 -13.72 -16.21
C LYS A 42 3.67 -14.96 -15.57
N THR A 43 3.45 -14.94 -14.26
CA THR A 43 2.72 -16.02 -13.59
C THR A 43 1.25 -16.01 -14.03
N PRO A 44 0.53 -17.15 -13.99
CA PRO A 44 -0.89 -17.18 -14.35
C PRO A 44 -1.71 -16.14 -13.57
N LEU A 45 -1.50 -16.07 -12.24
CA LEU A 45 -2.12 -15.09 -11.37
C LEU A 45 -1.75 -13.64 -11.74
N GLY A 46 -0.48 -13.41 -12.10
CA GLY A 46 -0.01 -12.09 -12.51
C GLY A 46 -0.67 -11.60 -13.80
N LEU A 47 -0.78 -12.47 -14.80
CA LEU A 47 -1.41 -12.15 -16.08
C LEU A 47 -2.92 -11.86 -15.92
N GLU A 48 -3.60 -12.60 -15.05
CA GLU A 48 -4.99 -12.33 -14.70
C GLU A 48 -5.12 -10.98 -13.97
N ALA A 49 -4.32 -10.76 -12.92
CA ALA A 49 -4.32 -9.53 -12.15
C ALA A 49 -4.03 -8.29 -13.01
N GLN A 50 -3.18 -8.43 -14.04
CA GLN A 50 -2.83 -7.33 -14.96
C GLN A 50 -4.07 -6.70 -15.59
N GLN A 51 -5.09 -7.50 -15.93
CA GLN A 51 -6.30 -7.04 -16.60
C GLN A 51 -7.08 -6.05 -15.72
N TYR A 52 -7.26 -6.37 -14.44
CA TYR A 52 -7.91 -5.49 -13.47
C TYR A 52 -7.06 -4.24 -13.19
N MET A 53 -5.77 -4.42 -12.98
CA MET A 53 -4.86 -3.33 -12.61
C MET A 53 -4.74 -2.25 -13.71
N THR A 54 -4.72 -2.67 -14.97
CA THR A 54 -4.67 -1.73 -16.11
C THR A 54 -5.94 -0.92 -16.28
N ARG A 55 -7.09 -1.44 -15.84
CA ARG A 55 -8.38 -0.72 -15.79
C ARG A 55 -8.59 0.08 -14.50
N GLY A 56 -7.69 -0.04 -13.53
CA GLY A 56 -7.82 0.61 -12.23
C GLY A 56 -8.78 -0.08 -11.27
N GLU A 57 -9.21 -1.30 -11.60
CA GLU A 57 -10.12 -2.13 -10.80
C GLU A 57 -9.36 -2.92 -9.71
N LEU A 58 -10.11 -3.45 -8.74
CA LEU A 58 -9.57 -4.40 -7.78
C LEU A 58 -9.47 -5.80 -8.41
N VAL A 59 -8.39 -6.50 -8.07
CA VAL A 59 -8.29 -7.94 -8.29
C VAL A 59 -9.28 -8.64 -7.35
N PRO A 60 -9.94 -9.74 -7.75
CA PRO A 60 -10.93 -10.44 -6.93
C PRO A 60 -10.46 -10.75 -5.51
N ASP A 61 -11.35 -10.57 -4.53
CA ASP A 61 -11.04 -10.64 -3.10
C ASP A 61 -10.42 -11.98 -2.71
N ASN A 62 -10.97 -13.10 -3.20
CA ASN A 62 -10.45 -14.45 -2.92
C ASN A 62 -8.97 -14.61 -3.29
N VAL A 63 -8.55 -14.02 -4.41
CA VAL A 63 -7.16 -14.05 -4.88
C VAL A 63 -6.26 -13.27 -3.92
N VAL A 64 -6.65 -12.04 -3.57
CA VAL A 64 -5.84 -11.15 -2.74
C VAL A 64 -5.78 -11.66 -1.29
N ILE A 65 -6.90 -12.17 -0.77
CA ILE A 65 -6.97 -12.78 0.57
C ILE A 65 -6.01 -13.98 0.66
N GLY A 66 -6.02 -14.88 -0.32
CA GLY A 66 -5.12 -16.04 -0.33
C GLY A 66 -3.64 -15.64 -0.32
N LEU A 67 -3.27 -14.66 -1.16
CA LEU A 67 -1.92 -14.12 -1.25
C LEU A 67 -1.42 -13.51 0.07
N VAL A 68 -2.30 -12.76 0.75
CA VAL A 68 -1.97 -12.13 2.04
C VAL A 68 -1.90 -13.17 3.16
N ALA A 69 -2.84 -14.11 3.19
CA ALA A 69 -2.85 -15.20 4.18
C ALA A 69 -1.55 -16.01 4.14
N GLU A 70 -1.06 -16.35 2.95
CA GLU A 70 0.22 -17.04 2.75
C GLU A 70 1.39 -16.24 3.34
N LYS A 71 1.43 -14.92 3.14
CA LYS A 71 2.51 -14.08 3.69
C LYS A 71 2.43 -13.86 5.18
N ILE A 72 1.23 -13.65 5.73
CA ILE A 72 1.06 -13.51 7.19
C ILE A 72 1.44 -14.80 7.92
N ALA A 73 1.24 -15.97 7.30
CA ALA A 73 1.64 -17.26 7.87
C ALA A 73 3.16 -17.53 7.89
N SER A 74 3.98 -16.68 7.27
CA SER A 74 5.43 -16.84 7.26
C SER A 74 6.07 -16.44 8.60
N SER A 75 7.19 -17.07 8.97
CA SER A 75 7.89 -16.80 10.22
C SER A 75 8.42 -15.36 10.34
N GLU A 76 8.63 -14.67 9.22
CA GLU A 76 9.02 -13.25 9.18
C GLU A 76 7.94 -12.33 9.78
N CYS A 77 6.68 -12.75 9.71
CA CYS A 77 5.52 -11.98 10.16
C CYS A 77 5.12 -12.25 11.62
N GLU A 78 5.77 -13.19 12.30
CA GLU A 78 5.44 -13.57 13.69
C GLU A 78 5.51 -12.36 14.65
N ARG A 79 6.51 -11.50 14.47
CA ARG A 79 6.72 -10.30 15.30
C ARG A 79 5.86 -9.11 14.89
N GLY A 80 5.17 -9.20 13.76
CA GLY A 80 4.37 -8.12 13.20
C GLY A 80 4.56 -7.96 11.71
N PHE A 81 3.84 -7.01 11.14
CA PHE A 81 3.89 -6.67 9.72
C PHE A 81 3.18 -5.34 9.48
N ILE A 82 3.41 -4.75 8.31
CA ILE A 82 2.64 -3.61 7.78
C ILE A 82 1.96 -4.05 6.48
N LEU A 83 0.63 -4.01 6.44
CA LEU A 83 -0.14 -4.23 5.22
C LEU A 83 -0.30 -2.91 4.46
N ASP A 84 0.20 -2.86 3.23
CA ASP A 84 0.06 -1.73 2.30
C ASP A 84 -0.85 -2.12 1.13
N GLY A 85 -2.04 -1.51 1.09
CA GLY A 85 -3.02 -1.75 0.04
C GLY A 85 -3.86 -3.02 0.25
N PHE A 86 -3.96 -3.52 1.48
CA PHE A 86 -4.93 -4.52 1.93
C PHE A 86 -5.30 -4.25 3.39
N PRO A 87 -6.58 -4.38 3.78
CA PRO A 87 -7.73 -4.66 2.91
C PRO A 87 -8.15 -3.43 2.09
N ARG A 88 -8.96 -3.68 1.06
CA ARG A 88 -9.59 -2.67 0.19
C ARG A 88 -11.10 -2.81 0.08
N THR A 89 -11.68 -3.85 0.66
CA THR A 89 -13.12 -4.11 0.75
C THR A 89 -13.45 -4.58 2.16
N ILE A 90 -14.71 -4.46 2.58
CA ILE A 90 -15.17 -5.01 3.87
C ILE A 90 -14.92 -6.52 3.95
N LEU A 91 -15.17 -7.25 2.86
CA LEU A 91 -14.93 -8.71 2.80
C LEU A 91 -13.45 -9.06 3.07
N GLN A 92 -12.52 -8.29 2.49
CA GLN A 92 -11.09 -8.46 2.79
C GLN A 92 -10.76 -8.14 4.25
N ALA A 93 -11.41 -7.16 4.86
CA ALA A 93 -11.19 -6.79 6.25
C ALA A 93 -11.73 -7.85 7.23
N ASP A 94 -12.90 -8.42 6.94
CA ASP A 94 -13.46 -9.54 7.71
C ASP A 94 -12.56 -10.79 7.58
N ALA A 95 -12.08 -11.08 6.37
CA ALA A 95 -11.13 -12.16 6.15
C ALA A 95 -9.81 -11.96 6.91
N LEU A 96 -9.26 -10.73 6.92
CA LEU A 96 -8.08 -10.40 7.73
C LEU A 96 -8.33 -10.62 9.21
N SER A 97 -9.49 -10.18 9.73
CA SER A 97 -9.87 -10.40 11.11
C SER A 97 -9.91 -11.90 11.44
N GLY A 98 -10.50 -12.73 10.57
CA GLY A 98 -10.54 -14.19 10.75
C GLY A 98 -9.15 -14.84 10.74
N ILE A 99 -8.27 -14.42 9.83
CA ILE A 99 -6.88 -14.91 9.76
C ILE A 99 -6.15 -14.63 11.08
N LEU A 100 -6.26 -13.41 11.59
CA LEU A 100 -5.54 -13.01 12.81
C LEU A 100 -6.11 -13.69 14.06
N GLN A 101 -7.44 -13.84 14.15
CA GLN A 101 -8.09 -14.57 15.23
C GLN A 101 -7.64 -16.04 15.29
N ASN A 102 -7.50 -16.70 14.13
CA ASN A 102 -6.98 -18.08 14.07
C ASN A 102 -5.53 -18.20 14.54
N GLN A 103 -4.79 -17.10 14.58
CA GLN A 103 -3.43 -17.00 15.09
C GLN A 103 -3.37 -16.40 16.51
N GLU A 104 -4.51 -16.32 17.21
CA GLU A 104 -4.63 -15.70 18.53
C GLU A 104 -4.04 -14.28 18.58
N SER A 105 -4.23 -13.53 17.48
CA SER A 105 -3.69 -12.20 17.29
C SER A 105 -4.75 -11.21 16.81
N ALA A 106 -4.43 -9.92 16.86
CA ALA A 106 -5.28 -8.84 16.41
C ALA A 106 -4.44 -7.76 15.71
N LEU A 107 -5.12 -6.87 14.97
CA LEU A 107 -4.50 -5.64 14.49
C LEU A 107 -4.25 -4.70 15.67
N ASP A 108 -3.06 -4.11 15.71
CA ASP A 108 -2.71 -3.11 16.71
C ASP A 108 -3.29 -1.74 16.31
N ARG A 109 -3.11 -1.34 15.03
CA ARG A 109 -3.62 -0.07 14.50
C ARG A 109 -3.88 -0.13 12.99
N VAL A 110 -4.80 0.71 12.55
CA VAL A 110 -5.01 1.07 11.15
C VAL A 110 -4.69 2.54 10.97
N ILE A 111 -3.69 2.87 10.16
CA ILE A 111 -3.29 4.25 9.92
C ILE A 111 -3.95 4.74 8.63
N TYR A 112 -4.85 5.71 8.75
CA TYR A 112 -5.52 6.33 7.62
C TYR A 112 -4.79 7.61 7.19
N PHE A 113 -4.25 7.60 5.97
CA PHE A 113 -3.54 8.74 5.39
C PHE A 113 -4.53 9.71 4.74
N VAL A 114 -4.67 10.89 5.32
CA VAL A 114 -5.56 11.96 4.86
C VAL A 114 -4.78 12.93 3.98
N ILE A 115 -5.20 13.07 2.71
CA ILE A 115 -4.63 14.01 1.73
C ILE A 115 -5.72 14.50 0.78
N HIS A 116 -5.67 15.78 0.42
CA HIS A 116 -6.57 16.37 -0.58
C HIS A 116 -6.40 15.76 -1.98
N ARG A 117 -7.50 15.58 -2.71
CA ARG A 117 -7.54 14.93 -4.03
C ARG A 117 -6.59 15.54 -5.07
N GLU A 118 -6.43 16.86 -5.08
CA GLU A 118 -5.56 17.54 -6.03
C GLU A 118 -4.09 17.13 -5.88
N GLU A 119 -3.63 16.97 -4.64
CA GLU A 119 -2.28 16.47 -4.33
C GLU A 119 -2.10 15.01 -4.77
N VAL A 120 -3.15 14.19 -4.68
CA VAL A 120 -3.10 12.78 -5.10
C VAL A 120 -2.81 12.65 -6.59
N VAL A 121 -3.50 13.42 -7.44
CA VAL A 121 -3.31 13.37 -8.90
C VAL A 121 -1.88 13.80 -9.27
N LYS A 122 -1.37 14.86 -8.64
CA LYS A 122 0.00 15.34 -8.83
C LYS A 122 1.03 14.26 -8.45
N ARG A 123 0.87 13.65 -7.27
CA ARG A 123 1.73 12.57 -6.77
C ARG A 123 1.74 11.34 -7.68
N LEU A 124 0.59 10.96 -8.23
CA LEU A 124 0.50 9.81 -9.14
C LEU A 124 1.16 10.11 -10.49
N SER A 125 0.95 11.31 -11.03
CA SER A 125 1.50 11.72 -12.33
C SER A 125 3.03 11.80 -12.32
N GLY A 126 3.61 12.24 -11.20
CA GLY A 126 5.06 12.34 -11.03
C GLY A 126 5.75 11.05 -10.55
N ARG A 127 4.99 10.01 -10.18
CA ARG A 127 5.55 8.76 -9.65
C ARG A 127 6.36 8.01 -10.70
N ARG A 128 7.51 7.49 -10.28
CA ARG A 128 8.33 6.55 -11.04
C ARG A 128 8.57 5.31 -10.19
N SER A 129 8.73 4.17 -10.83
CA SER A 129 9.00 2.91 -10.15
C SER A 129 10.07 2.13 -10.89
N CYS A 130 10.97 1.54 -10.13
CA CYS A 130 11.99 0.65 -10.67
C CYS A 130 11.35 -0.60 -11.26
N SER A 131 11.72 -0.93 -12.50
CA SER A 131 11.23 -2.12 -13.20
C SER A 131 11.71 -3.45 -12.62
N ALA A 132 12.67 -3.43 -11.69
CA ALA A 132 13.31 -4.64 -11.13
C ALA A 132 13.03 -4.84 -9.64
N CYS A 133 13.26 -3.82 -8.81
CA CYS A 133 13.14 -3.93 -7.34
C CYS A 133 11.89 -3.24 -6.77
N SER A 134 11.04 -2.64 -7.61
CA SER A 134 9.82 -1.92 -7.20
C SER A 134 10.04 -0.65 -6.36
N ALA A 135 11.30 -0.22 -6.13
CA ALA A 135 11.63 1.06 -5.50
C ALA A 135 10.85 2.22 -6.15
N VAL A 136 10.33 3.13 -5.33
CA VAL A 136 9.43 4.21 -5.75
C VAL A 136 10.14 5.55 -5.64
N TYR A 137 10.01 6.36 -6.69
CA TYR A 137 10.55 7.70 -6.81
C TYR A 137 9.44 8.66 -7.23
N HIS A 138 9.72 9.96 -7.13
CA HIS A 138 8.86 11.00 -7.67
C HIS A 138 9.71 12.09 -8.32
N VAL A 139 9.36 12.53 -9.51
CA VAL A 139 10.16 13.52 -10.27
C VAL A 139 10.46 14.80 -9.49
N ASP A 140 9.51 15.28 -8.67
CA ASP A 140 9.70 16.49 -7.86
C ASP A 140 10.11 16.23 -6.39
N TYR A 141 9.55 15.20 -5.74
CA TYR A 141 9.63 15.05 -4.28
C TYR A 141 10.74 14.11 -3.81
N VAL A 142 10.99 13.06 -4.59
CA VAL A 142 12.03 12.04 -4.31
C VAL A 142 12.66 11.66 -5.64
N PRO A 143 13.38 12.59 -6.30
CA PRO A 143 13.98 12.31 -7.60
C PRO A 143 15.12 11.29 -7.44
N PRO A 144 15.35 10.43 -8.44
CA PRO A 144 16.55 9.59 -8.46
C PRO A 144 17.81 10.45 -8.58
N LYS A 145 18.95 9.94 -8.12
CA LYS A 145 20.26 10.63 -8.29
C LYS A 145 20.63 10.78 -9.76
N GLN A 146 20.24 9.81 -10.59
CA GLN A 146 20.37 9.87 -12.04
C GLN A 146 19.01 9.70 -12.71
N GLU A 147 18.68 10.63 -13.61
CA GLU A 147 17.40 10.60 -14.32
C GLU A 147 17.16 9.25 -15.00
N GLY A 148 15.97 8.69 -14.76
CA GLY A 148 15.55 7.41 -15.34
C GLY A 148 16.23 6.17 -14.77
N ARG A 149 17.10 6.28 -13.76
CA ARG A 149 17.80 5.13 -13.15
C ARG A 149 17.49 4.96 -11.67
N CYS A 150 17.29 3.72 -11.25
CA CYS A 150 17.08 3.35 -9.87
C CYS A 150 18.39 3.51 -9.08
N ASP A 151 18.35 4.19 -7.94
CA ASP A 151 19.51 4.37 -7.07
C ASP A 151 19.91 3.07 -6.35
N GLU A 152 18.96 2.14 -6.17
CA GLU A 152 19.19 0.87 -5.45
C GLU A 152 19.83 -0.21 -6.33
N CYS A 153 19.46 -0.27 -7.62
CA CYS A 153 19.88 -1.37 -8.49
C CYS A 153 20.25 -0.97 -9.93
N GLY A 154 20.20 0.32 -10.27
CA GLY A 154 20.58 0.84 -11.58
C GLY A 154 19.60 0.54 -12.73
N ALA A 155 18.54 -0.23 -12.49
CA ALA A 155 17.52 -0.54 -13.50
C ALA A 155 16.70 0.70 -13.90
N ALA A 156 16.00 0.60 -15.04
CA ALA A 156 15.20 1.68 -15.56
C ALA A 156 14.02 2.02 -14.64
N LEU A 157 13.78 3.32 -14.47
CA LEU A 157 12.58 3.84 -13.83
C LEU A 157 11.49 4.04 -14.87
N VAL A 158 10.31 3.50 -14.59
CA VAL A 158 9.14 3.59 -15.46
C VAL A 158 7.96 4.21 -14.71
N GLN A 159 7.07 4.87 -15.45
CA GLN A 159 5.76 5.18 -14.92
C GLN A 159 4.88 3.93 -14.99
N ARG A 160 4.14 3.63 -13.92
CA ARG A 160 3.28 2.45 -13.92
C ARG A 160 2.10 2.67 -14.86
N SER A 161 1.58 1.59 -15.46
CA SER A 161 0.41 1.68 -16.34
C SER A 161 -0.82 2.22 -15.61
N ASP A 162 -0.94 1.92 -14.32
CA ASP A 162 -2.03 2.36 -13.43
C ASP A 162 -1.83 3.77 -12.83
N ASP A 163 -0.81 4.51 -13.30
CA ASP A 163 -0.55 5.92 -12.99
C ASP A 163 -0.87 6.85 -14.17
N LYS A 164 -1.45 6.31 -15.25
CA LYS A 164 -2.01 7.11 -16.35
C LYS A 164 -3.27 7.83 -15.89
N ARG A 165 -3.48 9.04 -16.40
CA ARG A 165 -4.59 9.91 -15.98
C ARG A 165 -5.95 9.22 -16.02
N GLU A 166 -6.28 8.50 -17.09
CA GLU A 166 -7.58 7.83 -17.19
C GLU A 166 -7.74 6.72 -16.13
N THR A 167 -6.66 5.99 -15.85
CA THR A 167 -6.66 4.92 -14.84
C THR A 167 -6.68 5.48 -13.42
N VAL A 168 -6.06 6.64 -13.18
CA VAL A 168 -6.07 7.30 -11.86
C VAL A 168 -7.49 7.63 -11.41
N GLU A 169 -8.32 8.18 -12.30
CA GLU A 169 -9.72 8.50 -11.96
C GLU A 169 -10.52 7.24 -11.63
N SER A 170 -10.37 6.16 -12.41
CA SER A 170 -10.99 4.86 -12.13
C SER A 170 -10.58 4.33 -10.75
N ARG A 171 -9.29 4.39 -10.41
CA ARG A 171 -8.79 3.95 -9.10
C ARG A 171 -9.32 4.78 -7.94
N LEU A 172 -9.52 6.09 -8.16
CA LEU A 172 -10.12 6.96 -7.15
C LEU A 172 -11.59 6.62 -6.95
N MET A 173 -12.35 6.41 -8.03
CA MET A 173 -13.75 5.97 -7.96
C MET A 173 -13.89 4.65 -7.20
N VAL A 174 -13.09 3.64 -7.55
CA VAL A 174 -13.07 2.35 -6.86
C VAL A 174 -12.69 2.49 -5.38
N TYR A 175 -11.76 3.39 -5.05
CA TYR A 175 -11.41 3.69 -3.66
C TYR A 175 -12.61 4.25 -2.90
N GLU A 176 -13.30 5.26 -3.42
CA GLU A 176 -14.48 5.85 -2.78
C GLU A 176 -15.59 4.81 -2.56
N GLU A 177 -15.83 3.95 -3.54
CA GLU A 177 -16.92 2.96 -3.47
C GLU A 177 -16.62 1.78 -2.55
N GLN A 178 -15.38 1.26 -2.56
CA GLN A 178 -15.07 -0.02 -1.93
C GLN A 178 -14.14 0.09 -0.73
N THR A 179 -13.24 1.07 -0.73
CA THR A 179 -12.18 1.20 0.29
C THR A 179 -12.49 2.29 1.32
N ALA A 180 -13.11 3.41 0.95
CA ALA A 180 -13.48 4.47 1.89
C ALA A 180 -14.43 3.98 3.02
N PRO A 181 -15.39 3.05 2.77
CA PRO A 181 -16.20 2.46 3.84
C PRO A 181 -15.39 1.74 4.94
N LEU A 182 -14.11 1.39 4.67
CA LEU A 182 -13.25 0.80 5.69
C LEU A 182 -12.85 1.81 6.79
N ILE A 183 -12.97 3.11 6.53
CA ILE A 183 -12.71 4.15 7.54
C ILE A 183 -13.69 3.96 8.69
N ASP A 184 -14.99 3.99 8.41
CA ASP A 184 -16.03 3.77 9.41
C ASP A 184 -15.91 2.39 10.06
N TYR A 185 -15.70 1.34 9.26
CA TYR A 185 -15.50 -0.04 9.75
C TYR A 185 -14.39 -0.14 10.82
N TYR A 186 -13.24 0.51 10.60
CA TYR A 186 -12.12 0.45 11.54
C TYR A 186 -12.22 1.48 12.67
N GLN A 187 -12.95 2.57 12.46
CA GLN A 187 -13.29 3.54 13.49
C GLN A 187 -14.21 2.90 14.55
N GLU A 188 -15.24 2.17 14.13
CA GLU A 188 -16.13 1.41 15.03
C GLU A 188 -15.38 0.37 15.87
N LYS A 189 -14.29 -0.19 15.32
CA LYS A 189 -13.41 -1.13 16.01
C LYS A 189 -12.36 -0.46 16.92
N ASN A 190 -12.33 0.87 16.98
CA ASN A 190 -11.38 1.66 17.79
C ASN A 190 -9.89 1.38 17.51
N VAL A 191 -9.57 0.93 16.29
CA VAL A 191 -8.19 0.67 15.86
C VAL A 191 -7.68 1.69 14.84
N LEU A 192 -8.57 2.52 14.27
CA LEU A 192 -8.22 3.56 13.32
C LEU A 192 -7.52 4.74 13.99
N ALA A 193 -6.45 5.24 13.37
CA ALA A 193 -5.83 6.53 13.67
C ALA A 193 -5.61 7.30 12.37
N GLU A 194 -5.97 8.57 12.36
CA GLU A 194 -5.75 9.46 11.21
C GLU A 194 -4.34 10.03 11.23
N LEU A 195 -3.77 10.17 10.03
CA LEU A 195 -2.45 10.75 9.79
C LEU A 195 -2.56 11.74 8.64
N ASP A 196 -2.24 13.01 8.91
CA ASP A 196 -2.02 14.00 7.86
C ASP A 196 -0.80 13.63 7.02
N GLY A 197 -1.04 13.24 5.77
CA GLY A 197 -0.02 12.81 4.81
C GLY A 197 0.56 13.94 3.97
N THR A 198 0.25 15.20 4.28
CA THR A 198 0.76 16.38 3.57
C THR A 198 2.15 16.81 4.06
N GLY A 199 2.93 17.45 3.19
CA GLY A 199 4.29 17.89 3.48
C GLY A 199 5.40 16.91 3.08
N PRO A 200 6.65 17.20 3.48
CA PRO A 200 7.82 16.37 3.21
C PRO A 200 7.71 14.95 3.77
N VAL A 201 8.40 14.00 3.13
CA VAL A 201 8.34 12.56 3.49
C VAL A 201 8.78 12.33 4.93
N GLU A 202 9.84 13.02 5.36
CA GLU A 202 10.43 12.91 6.69
C GLU A 202 9.47 13.42 7.77
N GLU A 203 8.79 14.55 7.54
CA GLU A 203 7.82 15.10 8.49
C GLU A 203 6.61 14.18 8.67
N VAL A 204 6.09 13.61 7.58
CA VAL A 204 4.99 12.65 7.64
C VAL A 204 5.43 11.40 8.42
N GLN A 205 6.68 10.96 8.25
CA GLN A 205 7.24 9.81 8.98
C GLN A 205 7.35 10.11 10.48
N GLU A 206 7.78 11.30 10.88
CA GLU A 206 7.84 11.70 12.29
C GLU A 206 6.44 11.71 12.95
N ARG A 207 5.43 12.22 12.24
CA ARG A 207 4.03 12.17 12.70
C ARG A 207 3.55 10.73 12.85
N LEU A 208 3.82 9.88 11.85
CA LEU A 208 3.49 8.45 11.88
C LEU A 208 4.11 7.76 13.10
N LEU A 209 5.41 7.96 13.33
CA LEU A 209 6.11 7.33 14.45
C LEU A 209 5.58 7.82 15.80
N THR A 210 5.21 9.10 15.89
CA THR A 210 4.57 9.67 17.08
C THR A 210 3.24 8.97 17.37
N LEU A 211 2.38 8.81 16.37
CA LEU A 211 1.11 8.07 16.49
C LEU A 211 1.31 6.62 16.93
N LEU A 212 2.35 5.95 16.43
CA LEU A 212 2.64 4.57 16.77
C LEU A 212 3.28 4.41 18.17
N SER A 213 3.94 5.45 18.68
CA SER A 213 4.58 5.45 20.01
C SER A 213 3.65 5.85 21.15
N GLY A 214 2.57 6.57 20.85
CA GLY A 214 1.56 7.00 21.83
C GLY A 214 0.44 5.99 22.08
N ALA A 215 0.56 4.77 21.56
CA ALA A 215 -0.42 3.69 21.65
C ALA A 215 0.01 2.60 22.64
#